data_AF-A0A2I4BZ38-F1
#
_entry.id   AF-A0A2I4BZ38-F1
#
_cell.length_a   1.000
_cell.length_b   1.000
_cell.length_c   1.000
_cell.angle_alpha   90.00
_cell.angle_beta   90.00
_cell.angle_gamma   90.00
#
_symmetry.space_group_name_H-M   'P 1'
#
loop_
_entity.id
_entity.type
_entity.pdbx_description
1 polymer ?
#
loop_
_entity_poly.entity_id
_entity_poly.type
_entity_poly.pdbx_seq_one_letter_code
_entity_poly.pdbx_strand_id
1 'polypeptide(L)'
;MCSQVRGVGPLNRRGFYLAFQDIGACIALTSVRVYYKHCVGVSRNLAVFTDVVTGADSSSLVEVRGQCVDHAEERDTPKMYCSAEGEWLVPIGRCVCSAGFEEHRDSCVAPSEVLAIRQENTSQNSVTLLWHEPNQPNGVILEYDIKYHEKDHEEQSYSTLKSKNTSARVTGLKPGTKYIFQVRARTSAGCGRFSQNIEIQTG
;
A
#
# COMPACT_ATOMS: atom_id res chain seq x y z
N MET A 1 35.06 -16.81 31.34
CA MET A 1 33.65 -17.16 31.05
C MET A 1 33.61 -17.84 29.68
N CYS A 2 33.12 -19.08 29.59
CA CYS A 2 33.04 -19.82 28.34
C CYS A 2 31.60 -19.80 27.83
N SER A 3 31.39 -19.41 26.56
CA SER A 3 30.08 -19.45 25.91
C SER A 3 30.08 -20.56 24.85
N GLN A 4 29.11 -21.47 24.93
CA GLN A 4 28.88 -22.49 23.91
C GLN A 4 27.47 -22.39 23.37
N VAL A 5 27.34 -22.48 22.04
CA VAL A 5 26.06 -22.53 21.34
C VAL A 5 25.92 -23.89 20.68
N ARG A 6 24.72 -24.47 20.74
CA ARG A 6 24.35 -25.74 20.11
C ARG A 6 22.96 -25.58 19.51
N GLY A 7 22.78 -26.06 18.28
CA GLY A 7 21.46 -26.17 17.63
C GLY A 7 20.81 -27.51 17.96
N VAL A 8 19.48 -27.53 18.05
CA VAL A 8 18.67 -28.73 18.23
C VAL A 8 17.48 -28.66 17.28
N GLY A 9 17.25 -29.68 16.47
CA GLY A 9 16.10 -29.72 15.56
C GLY A 9 16.21 -30.82 14.49
N PRO A 10 15.16 -30.99 13.67
CA PRO A 10 13.85 -30.34 13.76
C PRO A 10 13.04 -30.84 14.98
N LEU A 11 12.31 -29.92 15.64
CA LEU A 11 11.47 -30.23 16.79
C LEU A 11 9.99 -30.33 16.38
N ASN A 12 9.41 -31.52 16.48
CA ASN A 12 8.05 -31.80 15.99
C ASN A 12 7.01 -31.99 17.12
N ARG A 13 7.43 -31.90 18.38
CA ARG A 13 6.54 -31.98 19.55
C ARG A 13 6.32 -30.60 20.13
N ARG A 14 5.23 -30.43 20.89
CA ARG A 14 4.83 -29.15 21.52
C ARG A 14 5.82 -28.59 22.55
N GLY A 15 6.87 -29.33 22.90
CA GLY A 15 7.93 -28.88 23.81
C GLY A 15 9.08 -29.88 23.88
N PHE A 16 10.15 -29.46 24.56
CA PHE A 16 11.33 -30.28 24.82
C PHE A 16 11.90 -29.93 26.21
N TYR A 17 12.68 -30.86 26.76
CA TYR A 17 13.39 -30.68 28.03
C TYR A 17 14.89 -30.64 27.75
N LEU A 18 15.61 -29.80 28.49
CA LEU A 18 17.07 -29.79 28.52
C LEU A 18 17.55 -30.39 29.85
N ALA A 19 18.56 -31.25 29.78
CA ALA A 19 19.19 -31.83 30.96
C ALA A 19 20.72 -31.69 30.84
N PHE A 20 21.38 -31.50 31.98
CA PHE A 20 22.83 -31.41 32.08
C PHE A 20 23.30 -32.54 33.00
N GLN A 21 24.22 -33.37 32.51
CA GLN A 21 24.81 -34.45 33.28
C GLN A 21 26.27 -34.13 33.55
N ASP A 22 26.66 -34.14 34.81
CA ASP A 22 28.06 -34.03 35.24
C ASP A 22 28.60 -35.39 35.65
N ILE A 23 29.87 -35.65 35.33
CA ILE A 23 30.60 -36.90 35.61
C ILE A 23 31.85 -36.64 36.45
N GLY A 24 31.85 -35.59 37.28
CA GLY A 24 32.93 -35.26 38.22
C GLY A 24 33.76 -34.05 37.83
N ALA A 25 33.23 -33.14 37.01
CA ALA A 25 33.90 -31.89 36.67
C ALA A 25 33.54 -30.76 37.65
N CYS A 26 34.47 -29.83 37.89
CA CYS A 26 34.19 -28.62 38.65
C CYS A 26 33.55 -27.56 37.73
N ILE A 27 32.22 -27.61 37.56
CA ILE A 27 31.47 -26.69 36.69
C ILE A 27 30.51 -25.78 37.47
N ALA A 28 30.30 -24.57 36.97
CA ALA A 28 29.24 -23.67 37.44
C ALA A 28 28.47 -23.14 36.22
N LEU A 29 27.17 -23.45 36.14
CA LEU A 29 26.28 -22.95 35.09
C LEU A 29 25.74 -21.58 35.47
N THR A 30 26.12 -20.54 34.74
CA THR A 30 25.74 -19.15 35.05
C THR A 30 24.49 -18.67 34.32
N SER A 31 24.27 -19.12 33.08
CA SER A 31 23.12 -18.73 32.27
C SER A 31 22.85 -19.77 31.20
N VAL A 32 21.58 -20.12 31.02
CA VAL A 32 21.10 -20.93 29.89
C VAL A 32 20.04 -20.11 29.17
N ARG A 33 20.27 -19.81 27.89
CA ARG A 33 19.31 -19.11 27.03
C ARG A 33 18.92 -20.02 25.88
N VAL A 34 17.63 -20.26 25.76
CA VAL A 34 17.02 -20.97 24.63
C VAL A 34 16.36 -19.94 23.72
N TYR A 35 16.64 -20.01 22.43
CA TYR A 35 16.04 -19.13 21.43
C TYR A 35 15.94 -19.85 20.09
N TYR A 36 15.09 -19.34 19.21
CA TYR A 36 15.03 -19.71 17.81
C TYR A 36 15.29 -18.47 16.96
N LYS A 37 15.57 -18.69 15.68
CA LYS A 37 15.75 -17.62 14.71
C LYS A 37 14.57 -17.62 13.75
N HIS A 38 14.26 -16.44 13.25
CA HIS A 38 13.24 -16.22 12.24
C HIS A 38 13.62 -15.00 11.42
N CYS A 39 13.15 -14.95 10.18
CA CYS A 39 13.19 -13.73 9.39
C CYS A 39 11.93 -12.93 9.69
N VAL A 40 12.12 -11.67 10.09
CA VAL A 40 11.03 -10.72 10.39
C VAL A 40 10.34 -10.29 9.09
N GLY A 41 9.03 -10.12 9.10
CA GLY A 41 8.26 -9.74 7.92
C GLY A 41 8.73 -8.42 7.31
N VAL A 42 8.83 -8.39 5.98
CA VAL A 42 9.28 -7.21 5.22
C VAL A 42 8.44 -7.01 3.96
N SER A 43 8.41 -5.78 3.46
CA SER A 43 7.92 -5.48 2.11
C SER A 43 9.11 -5.20 1.21
N ARG A 44 9.14 -5.78 0.02
CA ARG A 44 10.19 -5.54 -0.98
C ARG A 44 9.67 -5.78 -2.39
N ASN A 45 10.03 -4.92 -3.34
CA ASN A 45 9.56 -5.00 -4.72
C ASN A 45 8.02 -5.07 -4.82
N LEU A 46 7.34 -4.27 -3.98
CA LEU A 46 5.86 -4.23 -3.87
C LEU A 46 5.22 -5.57 -3.45
N ALA A 47 5.97 -6.46 -2.80
CA ALA A 47 5.46 -7.70 -2.23
C ALA A 47 5.75 -7.77 -0.72
N VAL A 48 4.78 -8.26 0.05
CA VAL A 48 4.86 -8.55 1.47
C VAL A 48 5.34 -9.98 1.67
N PHE A 49 6.39 -10.13 2.47
CA PHE A 49 6.93 -11.40 2.94
C PHE A 49 6.68 -11.48 4.44
N THR A 50 5.88 -12.46 4.88
CA THR A 50 5.52 -12.62 6.29
C THR A 50 6.65 -13.22 7.11
N ASP A 51 6.54 -13.13 8.44
CA ASP A 51 7.48 -13.78 9.35
C ASP A 51 7.59 -15.29 9.06
N VAL A 52 8.82 -15.81 9.08
CA VAL A 52 9.09 -17.24 8.85
C VAL A 52 10.20 -17.74 9.76
N VAL A 53 10.00 -18.91 10.38
CA VAL A 53 11.03 -19.56 11.20
C VAL A 53 12.09 -20.17 10.29
N THR A 54 13.36 -20.04 10.68
CA THR A 54 14.48 -20.60 9.91
C THR A 54 14.43 -22.12 9.88
N GLY A 55 15.07 -22.75 8.89
CA GLY A 55 15.17 -24.21 8.86
C GLY A 55 16.05 -24.77 9.98
N ALA A 56 16.00 -26.10 10.17
CA ALA A 56 16.69 -26.79 11.25
C ALA A 56 18.21 -26.92 11.03
N ASP A 57 18.64 -26.93 9.77
CA ASP A 57 20.04 -27.11 9.39
C ASP A 57 20.74 -25.76 9.18
N SER A 58 22.03 -25.69 9.49
CA SER A 58 22.83 -24.45 9.37
C SER A 58 22.99 -23.93 7.94
N SER A 59 22.72 -24.77 6.92
CA SER A 59 22.73 -24.39 5.51
C SER A 59 21.33 -24.33 4.90
N SER A 60 20.28 -24.40 5.73
CA SER A 60 18.91 -24.40 5.25
C SER A 60 18.50 -23.02 4.71
N LEU A 61 17.72 -23.05 3.63
CA LEU A 61 17.08 -21.89 3.02
C LEU A 61 15.59 -22.16 2.91
N VAL A 62 14.78 -21.35 3.58
CA VAL A 62 13.32 -21.47 3.54
C VAL A 62 12.80 -20.53 2.46
N GLU A 63 12.22 -21.09 1.40
CA GLU A 63 11.54 -20.31 0.35
C GLU A 63 10.23 -19.72 0.88
N VAL A 64 10.03 -18.42 0.70
CA VAL A 64 8.79 -17.72 1.01
C VAL A 64 8.30 -17.01 -0.23
N ARG A 65 7.08 -17.35 -0.66
CA ARG A 65 6.37 -16.63 -1.71
C ARG A 65 5.75 -15.35 -1.11
N GLY A 66 6.03 -14.22 -1.72
CA GLY A 66 5.45 -12.94 -1.33
C GLY A 66 4.01 -12.79 -1.82
N GLN A 67 3.26 -11.90 -1.18
CA GLN A 67 1.95 -11.44 -1.64
C GLN A 67 2.06 -9.99 -2.09
N CYS A 68 1.46 -9.61 -3.22
CA CYS A 68 1.49 -8.21 -3.64
C CYS A 68 0.83 -7.29 -2.60
N VAL A 69 1.39 -6.11 -2.40
CA VAL A 69 0.80 -5.07 -1.54
C VAL A 69 -0.55 -4.62 -2.12
N ASP A 70 -1.34 -3.91 -1.32
CA ASP A 70 -2.60 -3.35 -1.77
C ASP A 70 -2.41 -2.47 -3.01
N HIS A 71 -3.34 -2.61 -3.96
CA HIS A 71 -3.30 -1.91 -5.25
C HIS A 71 -2.07 -2.23 -6.11
N ALA A 72 -1.52 -3.45 -5.96
CA ALA A 72 -0.50 -4.00 -6.83
C ALA A 72 -0.92 -5.35 -7.44
N GLU A 73 -0.39 -5.63 -8.62
CA GLU A 73 -0.59 -6.85 -9.39
C GLU A 73 0.72 -7.62 -9.55
N GLU A 74 0.63 -8.95 -9.56
CA GLU A 74 1.79 -9.83 -9.76
C GLU A 74 2.28 -9.70 -11.21
N ARG A 75 3.50 -9.20 -11.38
CA ARG A 75 4.18 -9.18 -12.69
C ARG A 75 5.02 -10.43 -12.87
N ASP A 76 5.89 -10.69 -11.89
CA ASP A 76 6.73 -11.87 -11.79
C ASP A 76 6.57 -12.43 -10.37
N THR A 77 6.39 -13.73 -10.21
CA THR A 77 6.11 -14.34 -8.90
C THR A 77 7.14 -13.93 -7.83
N PRO A 78 6.75 -13.13 -6.82
CA PRO A 78 7.67 -12.62 -5.82
C PRO A 78 8.08 -13.73 -4.86
N LYS A 79 9.39 -13.91 -4.67
CA LYS A 79 9.98 -14.93 -3.79
C LYS A 79 11.21 -14.38 -3.07
N MET A 80 11.40 -14.82 -1.83
CA MET A 80 12.60 -14.58 -1.02
C MET A 80 12.97 -15.84 -0.26
N TYR A 81 14.23 -15.90 0.20
CA TYR A 81 14.75 -17.03 0.96
C TYR A 81 15.21 -16.56 2.34
N CYS A 82 14.74 -17.22 3.39
CA CYS A 82 15.18 -16.97 4.76
C CYS A 82 16.31 -17.95 5.13
N SER A 83 17.45 -17.42 5.57
CA SER A 83 18.62 -18.23 5.95
C SER A 83 18.53 -18.76 7.38
N ALA A 84 19.36 -19.74 7.72
CA ALA A 84 19.50 -20.27 9.08
C ALA A 84 19.90 -19.19 10.12
N GLU A 85 20.45 -18.06 9.66
CA GLU A 85 20.86 -16.95 10.50
C GLU A 85 19.72 -16.00 10.87
N GLY A 86 18.56 -16.11 10.23
CA GLY A 86 17.43 -15.19 10.36
C GLY A 86 17.50 -14.01 9.38
N GLU A 87 18.26 -14.15 8.30
CA GLU A 87 18.47 -13.10 7.31
C GLU A 87 17.72 -13.40 6.01
N TRP A 88 17.11 -12.35 5.44
CA TRP A 88 16.48 -12.41 4.14
C TRP A 88 17.52 -12.27 3.02
N LEU A 89 17.52 -13.20 2.08
CA LEU A 89 18.37 -13.17 0.89
C LEU A 89 17.69 -12.41 -0.27
N VAL A 90 18.30 -12.46 -1.46
CA VAL A 90 17.89 -11.66 -2.62
C VAL A 90 16.43 -11.87 -3.03
N PRO A 91 15.68 -10.78 -3.31
CA PRO A 91 14.32 -10.89 -3.83
C PRO A 91 14.33 -11.28 -5.31
N ILE A 92 13.45 -12.21 -5.68
CA ILE A 92 13.21 -12.65 -7.06
C ILE A 92 11.76 -12.32 -7.40
N GLY A 93 11.54 -11.81 -8.61
CA GLY A 93 10.22 -11.34 -9.03
C GLY A 93 9.80 -10.02 -8.37
N ARG A 94 8.63 -9.54 -8.76
CA ARG A 94 8.09 -8.26 -8.28
C ARG A 94 6.60 -8.14 -8.56
N CYS A 95 5.96 -7.29 -7.77
CA CYS A 95 4.67 -6.74 -8.14
C CYS A 95 4.85 -5.38 -8.82
N VAL A 96 3.78 -4.89 -9.42
CA VAL A 96 3.67 -3.55 -10.01
C VAL A 96 2.37 -2.93 -9.56
N CYS A 97 2.35 -1.62 -9.32
CA CYS A 97 1.11 -0.95 -8.95
C CYS A 97 0.07 -1.09 -10.06
N SER A 98 -1.17 -1.39 -9.66
CA SER A 98 -2.34 -1.39 -10.53
C SER A 98 -2.55 0.01 -11.12
N ALA A 99 -3.28 0.08 -12.24
CA ALA A 99 -3.66 1.35 -12.84
C ALA A 99 -4.41 2.22 -11.82
N GLY A 100 -3.90 3.43 -11.56
CA GLY A 100 -4.38 4.28 -10.46
C GLY A 100 -3.27 4.78 -9.53
N PHE A 101 -2.20 4.00 -9.39
CA PHE A 101 -1.27 4.10 -8.27
C PHE A 101 0.20 4.11 -8.72
N GLU A 102 1.04 4.85 -8.01
CA GLU A 102 2.51 4.87 -8.18
C GLU A 102 3.24 4.18 -7.03
N GLU A 103 4.45 3.70 -7.34
CA GLU A 103 5.36 3.07 -6.38
C GLU A 103 5.96 4.10 -5.42
N HIS A 104 5.29 4.24 -4.28
CA HIS A 104 5.64 4.90 -3.03
C HIS A 104 6.59 4.10 -2.12
N ARG A 105 7.91 4.03 -2.36
CA ARG A 105 8.81 3.09 -1.63
C ARG A 105 8.41 1.62 -1.92
N ASP A 106 7.85 0.91 -0.95
CA ASP A 106 7.33 -0.46 -1.10
C ASP A 106 5.80 -0.51 -0.99
N SER A 107 5.12 0.59 -1.36
CA SER A 107 3.66 0.71 -1.34
C SER A 107 3.15 1.36 -2.62
N CYS A 108 1.88 1.13 -2.96
CA CYS A 108 1.22 1.77 -4.09
C CYS A 108 0.33 2.90 -3.58
N VAL A 109 0.62 4.13 -4.02
CA VAL A 109 -0.08 5.34 -3.57
C VAL A 109 -0.72 6.06 -4.74
N ALA A 110 -1.91 6.60 -4.54
CA ALA A 110 -2.59 7.46 -5.50
C ALA A 110 -2.56 8.91 -4.98
N PRO A 111 -2.88 9.91 -5.83
CA PRO A 111 -3.10 11.26 -5.36
C PRO A 111 -4.14 11.31 -4.25
N SER A 112 -3.87 12.10 -3.22
CA SER A 112 -4.87 12.40 -2.18
C SER A 112 -6.09 13.12 -2.75
N GLU A 113 -7.15 13.17 -1.95
CA GLU A 113 -8.40 13.83 -2.30
C GLU A 113 -8.22 15.36 -2.45
N VAL A 114 -8.95 15.96 -3.39
CA VAL A 114 -9.01 17.42 -3.54
C VAL A 114 -9.99 18.00 -2.52
N LEU A 115 -9.52 18.82 -1.57
CA LEU A 115 -10.34 19.29 -0.44
C LEU A 115 -10.95 20.70 -0.60
N ALA A 116 -10.27 21.60 -1.32
CA ALA A 116 -10.62 23.02 -1.36
C ALA A 116 -11.22 23.44 -2.70
N ILE A 117 -12.34 22.81 -3.10
CA ILE A 117 -13.07 23.15 -4.33
C ILE A 117 -14.09 24.24 -4.01
N ARG A 118 -14.15 25.26 -4.86
CA ARG A 118 -15.04 26.42 -4.73
C ARG A 118 -15.68 26.75 -6.07
N GLN A 119 -16.91 27.25 -6.03
CA GLN A 119 -17.56 27.85 -7.18
C GLN A 119 -17.07 29.29 -7.37
N GLU A 120 -16.81 29.69 -8.60
CA GLU A 120 -16.43 31.07 -8.93
C GLU A 120 -17.57 31.81 -9.63
N ASN A 121 -17.99 31.29 -10.78
CA ASN A 121 -19.00 31.89 -11.64
C ASN A 121 -20.10 30.87 -11.92
N THR A 122 -21.36 31.30 -11.83
CA THR A 122 -22.53 30.47 -12.13
C THR A 122 -23.46 31.22 -13.07
N SER A 123 -23.85 30.58 -14.16
CA SER A 123 -24.88 31.06 -15.10
C SER A 123 -26.09 30.12 -15.06
N GLN A 124 -27.10 30.41 -15.89
CA GLN A 124 -28.25 29.54 -16.10
C GLN A 124 -27.88 28.16 -16.67
N ASN A 125 -26.71 28.01 -17.31
CA ASN A 125 -26.33 26.79 -18.02
C ASN A 125 -24.87 26.38 -17.84
N SER A 126 -24.12 27.06 -16.97
CA SER A 126 -22.71 26.76 -16.73
C SER A 126 -22.28 27.09 -15.31
N VAL A 127 -21.32 26.32 -14.81
CA VAL A 127 -20.69 26.51 -13.50
C VAL A 127 -19.17 26.45 -13.70
N THR A 128 -18.46 27.44 -13.17
CA THR A 128 -17.00 27.45 -13.11
C THR A 128 -16.54 27.05 -11.72
N LEU A 129 -15.75 25.98 -11.67
CA LEU A 129 -15.12 25.43 -10.48
C LEU A 129 -13.64 25.83 -10.42
N LEU A 130 -13.16 26.12 -9.22
CA LEU A 130 -11.76 26.34 -8.89
C LEU A 130 -11.39 25.42 -7.73
N TRP A 131 -10.17 24.89 -7.73
CA TRP A 131 -9.66 24.08 -6.62
C TRP A 131 -8.17 24.30 -6.39
N HIS A 132 -7.62 23.65 -5.38
CA HIS A 132 -6.18 23.57 -5.15
C HIS A 132 -5.70 22.15 -5.45
N GLU A 133 -4.40 21.99 -5.71
CA GLU A 133 -3.81 20.66 -5.87
C GLU A 133 -3.94 19.82 -4.58
N PRO A 134 -3.97 18.49 -4.67
CA PRO A 134 -3.98 17.64 -3.49
C PRO A 134 -2.75 17.86 -2.61
N ASN A 135 -2.93 17.82 -1.28
CA ASN A 135 -1.83 18.02 -0.32
C ASN A 135 -0.72 16.98 -0.46
N GLN A 136 -1.09 15.77 -0.86
CA GLN A 136 -0.18 14.69 -1.23
C GLN A 136 -0.47 14.34 -2.69
N PRO A 137 0.21 14.99 -3.66
CA PRO A 137 0.03 14.71 -5.07
C PRO A 137 0.41 13.28 -5.42
N ASN A 138 1.41 12.72 -4.70
CA ASN A 138 1.95 11.39 -4.97
C ASN A 138 2.14 11.21 -6.48
N GLY A 139 3.04 12.02 -7.02
CA GLY A 139 3.36 12.08 -8.45
C GLY A 139 3.14 13.46 -9.07
N VAL A 140 3.46 13.58 -10.35
CA VAL A 140 3.19 14.79 -11.15
C VAL A 140 1.73 14.76 -11.60
N ILE A 141 0.93 15.77 -11.23
CA ILE A 141 -0.46 15.88 -11.68
C ILE A 141 -0.49 16.19 -13.17
N LEU A 142 -1.14 15.33 -13.95
CA LEU A 142 -1.28 15.45 -15.39
C LEU A 142 -2.64 16.01 -15.80
N GLU A 143 -3.69 15.63 -15.09
CA GLU A 143 -5.06 16.08 -15.34
C GLU A 143 -5.96 15.94 -14.09
N TYR A 144 -7.11 16.60 -14.13
CA TYR A 144 -8.19 16.49 -13.16
C TYR A 144 -9.44 15.98 -13.89
N ASP A 145 -10.11 14.98 -13.30
CA ASP A 145 -11.44 14.55 -13.75
C ASP A 145 -12.50 15.20 -12.86
N ILE A 146 -13.49 15.84 -13.47
CA ILE A 146 -14.65 16.43 -12.83
C ILE A 146 -15.85 15.54 -13.14
N LYS A 147 -16.42 14.89 -12.13
CA LYS A 147 -17.67 14.12 -12.21
C LYS A 147 -18.81 15.02 -11.77
N TYR A 148 -19.91 15.03 -12.52
CA TYR A 148 -21.11 15.77 -12.13
C TYR A 148 -22.41 15.09 -12.57
N HIS A 149 -23.46 15.27 -11.79
CA HIS A 149 -24.81 14.76 -12.06
C HIS A 149 -25.87 15.63 -11.38
N GLU A 150 -27.11 15.56 -11.85
CA GLU A 150 -28.24 16.22 -11.19
C GLU A 150 -28.48 15.56 -9.83
N LYS A 151 -28.68 16.37 -8.78
CA LYS A 151 -28.83 15.86 -7.40
C LYS A 151 -30.00 14.88 -7.24
N ASP A 152 -31.06 15.09 -8.01
CA ASP A 152 -32.27 14.27 -7.96
C ASP A 152 -32.17 12.99 -8.82
N HIS A 153 -31.07 12.81 -9.57
CA HIS A 153 -30.80 11.62 -10.37
C HIS A 153 -29.74 10.72 -9.69
N GLU A 154 -29.81 9.41 -9.96
CA GLU A 154 -28.85 8.44 -9.42
C GLU A 154 -27.43 8.68 -9.96
N GLU A 155 -26.43 8.42 -9.12
CA GLU A 155 -25.00 8.57 -9.41
C GLU A 155 -24.53 7.86 -10.70
N GLN A 156 -25.28 6.87 -11.21
CA GLN A 156 -24.90 6.09 -12.40
C GLN A 156 -25.05 6.87 -13.73
N SER A 157 -25.79 7.99 -13.75
CA SER A 157 -25.95 8.86 -14.93
C SER A 157 -25.06 10.10 -14.87
N TYR A 158 -23.82 9.93 -14.43
CA TYR A 158 -22.87 11.04 -14.31
C TYR A 158 -22.25 11.41 -15.65
N SER A 159 -21.95 12.70 -15.78
CA SER A 159 -21.12 13.25 -16.85
C SER A 159 -19.71 13.52 -16.33
N THR A 160 -18.73 13.48 -17.23
CA THR A 160 -17.31 13.76 -16.89
C THR A 160 -16.72 14.84 -17.76
N LEU A 161 -15.95 15.73 -17.17
CA LEU A 161 -15.11 16.71 -17.85
C LEU A 161 -13.66 16.56 -17.37
N LYS A 162 -12.69 16.81 -18.24
CA LYS A 162 -11.27 16.81 -17.89
C LYS A 162 -10.68 18.21 -17.94
N SER A 163 -9.76 18.53 -17.05
CA SER A 163 -8.98 19.77 -17.07
C SER A 163 -7.52 19.52 -16.72
N LYS A 164 -6.60 20.27 -17.34
CA LYS A 164 -5.17 20.26 -16.97
C LYS A 164 -4.82 21.31 -15.91
N ASN A 165 -5.72 22.26 -15.68
CA ASN A 165 -5.54 23.33 -14.71
C ASN A 165 -6.36 23.03 -13.45
N THR A 166 -6.12 23.80 -12.38
CA THR A 166 -6.92 23.77 -11.15
C THR A 166 -8.26 24.53 -11.27
N SER A 167 -8.80 24.57 -12.50
CA SER A 167 -10.06 25.21 -12.83
C SER A 167 -10.76 24.47 -13.98
N ALA A 168 -12.09 24.47 -13.99
CA ALA A 168 -12.88 23.99 -15.11
C ALA A 168 -14.22 24.69 -15.19
N ARG A 169 -14.68 24.92 -16.43
CA ARG A 169 -16.03 25.42 -16.70
C ARG A 169 -16.88 24.30 -17.26
N VAL A 170 -17.88 23.89 -16.50
CA VAL A 170 -18.89 22.90 -16.90
C VAL A 170 -20.03 23.65 -17.59
N THR A 171 -20.38 23.26 -18.81
CA THR A 171 -21.43 23.91 -19.63
C THR A 171 -22.51 22.93 -20.06
N GLY A 172 -23.66 23.45 -20.50
CA GLY A 172 -24.78 22.62 -20.96
C GLY A 172 -25.64 22.08 -19.81
N LEU A 173 -25.59 22.75 -18.65
CA LEU A 173 -26.40 22.43 -17.48
C LEU A 173 -27.83 22.97 -17.65
N LYS A 174 -28.80 22.32 -17.01
CA LYS A 174 -30.19 22.81 -16.97
C LYS A 174 -30.30 24.02 -16.02
N PRO A 175 -31.05 25.08 -16.38
CA PRO A 175 -31.32 26.21 -15.48
C PRO A 175 -32.08 25.81 -14.21
N GLY A 176 -31.85 26.55 -13.12
CA GLY A 176 -32.51 26.34 -11.82
C GLY A 176 -32.31 24.96 -11.18
N THR A 177 -31.39 24.14 -11.66
CA THR A 177 -31.24 22.73 -11.29
C THR A 177 -30.03 22.54 -10.35
N LYS A 178 -30.16 21.69 -9.34
CA LYS A 178 -29.08 21.36 -8.39
C LYS A 178 -28.23 20.23 -8.94
N TYR A 179 -26.92 20.45 -8.96
CA TYR A 179 -25.94 19.48 -9.40
C TYR A 179 -24.96 19.15 -8.28
N ILE A 180 -24.52 17.89 -8.25
CA ILE A 180 -23.43 17.41 -7.42
C ILE A 180 -22.16 17.38 -8.27
N PHE A 181 -21.09 17.97 -7.77
CA PHE A 181 -19.77 17.97 -8.38
C PHE A 181 -18.75 17.25 -7.49
N GLN A 182 -17.86 16.50 -8.11
CA GLN A 182 -16.69 15.91 -7.49
C GLN A 182 -15.48 16.06 -8.40
N VAL A 183 -14.31 16.33 -7.82
CA VAL A 183 -13.05 16.47 -8.56
C VAL A 183 -12.04 15.45 -8.02
N ARG A 184 -11.30 14.79 -8.90
CA ARG A 184 -10.11 14.00 -8.54
C ARG A 184 -8.92 14.39 -9.38
N ALA A 185 -7.74 14.27 -8.81
CA ALA A 185 -6.48 14.44 -9.53
C ALA A 185 -6.04 13.12 -10.19
N ARG A 186 -5.29 13.22 -11.29
CA ARG A 186 -4.69 12.10 -11.99
C ARG A 186 -3.21 12.35 -12.24
N THR A 187 -2.39 11.35 -11.96
CA THR A 187 -0.96 11.31 -12.31
C THR A 187 -0.71 10.31 -13.44
N SER A 188 0.55 10.15 -13.88
CA SER A 188 0.93 9.07 -14.81
C SER A 188 0.61 7.68 -14.27
N ALA A 189 0.52 7.56 -12.95
CA ALA A 189 0.20 6.33 -12.24
C ALA A 189 -1.30 6.05 -12.23
N GLY A 190 -2.12 7.09 -12.15
CA GLY A 190 -3.56 7.04 -12.39
C GLY A 190 -4.35 7.97 -11.47
N CYS A 191 -5.61 7.62 -11.16
CA CYS A 191 -6.55 8.55 -10.52
C CYS A 191 -6.57 8.40 -8.99
N GLY A 192 -6.51 9.54 -8.29
CA GLY A 192 -6.86 9.63 -6.88
C GLY A 192 -8.36 9.40 -6.63
N ARG A 193 -8.74 9.47 -5.36
CA ARG A 193 -10.17 9.43 -4.98
C ARG A 193 -10.86 10.73 -5.38
N PHE A 194 -12.16 10.64 -5.65
CA PHE A 194 -13.01 11.81 -5.82
C PHE A 194 -13.15 12.57 -4.51
N SER A 195 -13.22 13.89 -4.64
CA SER A 195 -13.58 14.78 -3.55
C SER A 195 -14.92 14.47 -2.93
N GLN A 196 -15.14 15.02 -1.74
CA GLN A 196 -16.46 15.21 -1.16
C GLN A 196 -17.39 15.90 -2.17
N ASN A 197 -18.67 15.59 -2.03
CA ASN A 197 -19.73 16.12 -2.87
C ASN A 197 -19.90 17.62 -2.62
N ILE A 198 -20.00 18.38 -3.71
CA ILE A 198 -20.29 19.80 -3.66
C ILE A 198 -21.56 20.06 -4.44
N GLU A 199 -22.52 20.68 -3.77
CA GLU A 199 -23.81 20.99 -4.36
C GLU A 199 -23.83 22.42 -4.87
N ILE A 200 -24.17 22.59 -6.15
CA ILE A 200 -24.27 23.90 -6.79
C ILE A 200 -25.56 23.97 -7.58
N GLN A 201 -26.30 25.07 -7.44
CA GLN A 201 -27.51 25.32 -8.20
C GLN A 201 -27.22 26.31 -9.33
N THR A 202 -27.66 25.99 -10.55
CA THR A 202 -27.61 26.92 -11.69
C THR A 202 -28.62 28.06 -11.51
N GLY A 203 -28.31 29.19 -12.15
CA GLY A 203 -29.15 30.39 -12.11
C GLY A 203 -30.44 30.29 -12.92
#